data_AF-A0A9Q1C797-F1
#
_entry.id   AF-A0A9Q1C797-F1
#
_cell.length_a   1.000
_cell.length_b   1.000
_cell.length_c   1.000
_cell.angle_alpha   90.00
_cell.angle_beta   90.00
_cell.angle_gamma   90.00
#
_symmetry.space_group_name_H-M   'P 1'
#
loop_
_entity.id
_entity.type
_entity.pdbx_description
1 polymer ?
#
loop_
_entity_poly.entity_id
_entity_poly.type
_entity_poly.pdbx_seq_one_letter_code
_entity_poly.pdbx_strand_id
1 'polypeptide(L)'
;MLDCGAVMSKVDPAVFYWLDNDNCVYGILACHVDDFVWGGTAAFDAVVAKIRASLSVGKETAKAFKYCGMELETNQQEIYLHQESYIDSLTPIEIGAEMAMEKDAGLTPSETSAVRSKVGQLLWVAHQSRPDLLFDVTKIANNRSCGTVGDILDINKVIGKAKTTPSRLKFQKLCESDDKLNVVVYTDAALGNMPDGGSQGGFLIMLVGPSTKFSPIWWNSKKIRRVVRSTLAAETLAMAEGIDTSLFVCTLLSELLYGTSDPSCIPVTCFTDCKSLWEAVRSHKSVSEKRLRLDMNGIKELLNAGQIKTVEWVKTEQQLADCLTKQGASAGFLRRALQTGILC
;
A
#
# COMPACT_ATOMS: atom_id res chain seq x y z
N MET A 1 -12.32 26.25 -2.94
CA MET A 1 -12.49 25.38 -1.74
C MET A 1 -12.45 26.18 -0.45
N LEU A 2 -11.38 26.93 -0.16
CA LEU A 2 -11.25 27.72 1.08
C LEU A 2 -12.40 28.72 1.28
N ASP A 3 -12.82 29.41 0.23
CA ASP A 3 -13.97 30.34 0.26
C ASP A 3 -15.32 29.64 0.58
N CYS A 4 -15.36 28.31 0.50
CA CYS A 4 -16.50 27.49 0.88
C CYS A 4 -16.36 26.90 2.29
N GLY A 5 -15.47 27.43 3.14
CA GLY A 5 -15.30 27.01 4.53
C GLY A 5 -14.45 25.76 4.72
N ALA A 6 -13.63 25.41 3.73
CA ALA A 6 -12.74 24.26 3.81
C ALA A 6 -11.53 24.54 4.71
N VAL A 7 -11.09 23.51 5.44
CA VAL A 7 -9.76 23.43 6.03
C VAL A 7 -8.88 22.62 5.09
N MET A 8 -7.73 23.16 4.70
CA MET A 8 -6.71 22.43 3.94
C MET A 8 -5.89 21.57 4.91
N SER A 9 -5.72 20.29 4.60
CA SER A 9 -4.86 19.41 5.39
C SER A 9 -3.42 19.91 5.38
N LYS A 10 -2.78 19.89 6.55
CA LYS A 10 -1.36 20.24 6.70
C LYS A 10 -0.46 19.08 6.28
N VAL A 11 -1.00 17.87 6.28
CA VAL A 11 -0.27 16.64 5.97
C VAL A 11 -0.31 16.36 4.46
N ASP A 12 -1.47 16.52 3.83
CA ASP A 12 -1.66 16.41 2.39
C ASP A 12 -2.39 17.63 1.81
N PRO A 13 -1.69 18.60 1.20
CA PRO A 13 -2.30 19.81 0.65
C PRO A 13 -3.33 19.57 -0.48
N ALA A 14 -3.43 18.34 -1.01
CA ALA A 14 -4.46 17.97 -1.97
C ALA A 14 -5.79 17.57 -1.30
N VAL A 15 -5.81 17.44 0.04
CA VAL A 15 -6.98 17.06 0.83
C VAL A 15 -7.56 18.28 1.55
N PHE A 16 -8.86 18.45 1.41
CA PHE A 16 -9.67 19.48 2.06
C PHE A 16 -10.77 18.81 2.88
N TYR A 17 -11.05 19.33 4.06
CA TYR A 17 -12.12 18.81 4.93
C TYR A 17 -12.91 19.93 5.58
N TRP A 18 -14.12 19.62 6.02
CA TRP A 18 -15.06 20.57 6.64
C TRP A 18 -15.49 20.06 8.00
N LEU A 19 -15.53 20.99 8.96
CA LEU A 19 -15.85 20.73 10.35
C LEU A 19 -17.23 21.28 10.70
N ASP A 20 -18.00 20.51 11.46
CA ASP A 20 -19.25 20.97 12.06
C ASP A 20 -18.99 21.82 13.31
N ASN A 21 -20.06 22.20 14.03
CA ASN A 21 -19.95 23.03 15.23
C ASN A 21 -19.25 22.32 16.40
N ASP A 22 -19.17 21.00 16.38
CA ASP A 22 -18.52 20.17 17.40
C ASP A 22 -17.07 19.83 17.00
N ASN A 23 -16.55 20.43 15.93
CA ASN A 23 -15.25 20.14 15.31
C ASN A 23 -15.11 18.70 14.78
N CYS A 24 -16.23 18.06 14.42
CA CYS A 24 -16.21 16.77 13.74
C CYS A 24 -16.19 16.96 12.21
N VAL A 25 -15.45 16.11 11.51
CA VAL A 25 -15.41 16.15 10.03
C VAL A 25 -16.73 15.62 9.48
N TYR A 26 -17.45 16.48 8.73
CA TYR A 26 -18.70 16.10 8.07
C TYR A 26 -18.57 15.98 6.54
N GLY A 27 -17.42 16.34 5.98
CA GLY A 27 -17.13 16.25 4.56
C GLY A 27 -15.63 16.31 4.26
N ILE A 28 -15.19 15.52 3.28
CA ILE A 28 -13.82 15.44 2.79
C ILE A 28 -13.86 15.52 1.27
N LEU A 29 -12.91 16.26 0.70
CA LEU A 29 -12.68 16.36 -0.74
C LEU A 29 -11.18 16.24 -1.00
N ALA A 30 -10.80 15.33 -1.89
CA ALA A 30 -9.44 15.21 -2.41
C ALA A 30 -9.40 15.69 -3.86
N CYS A 31 -8.31 16.39 -4.20
CA CYS A 31 -8.06 16.97 -5.51
C CYS A 31 -6.92 16.22 -6.20
N HIS A 32 -7.07 15.92 -7.49
CA HIS A 32 -5.97 15.43 -8.32
C HIS A 32 -5.99 16.13 -9.68
N VAL A 33 -5.13 17.13 -9.84
CA VAL A 33 -5.09 17.99 -11.04
C VAL A 33 -6.47 18.60 -11.29
N ASP A 34 -7.20 18.14 -12.32
CA ASP A 34 -8.51 18.64 -12.72
C ASP A 34 -9.68 17.78 -12.16
N ASP A 35 -9.36 16.63 -11.55
CA ASP A 35 -10.34 15.70 -11.01
C ASP A 35 -10.52 15.90 -9.50
N PHE A 36 -11.75 15.70 -9.02
CA PHE A 36 -12.09 15.76 -7.60
C PHE A 36 -12.82 14.49 -7.19
N VAL A 37 -12.53 14.00 -5.98
CA VAL A 37 -13.31 12.94 -5.31
C VAL A 37 -13.68 13.41 -3.92
N TRP A 38 -14.90 13.14 -3.48
CA TRP A 38 -15.38 13.60 -2.19
C TRP A 38 -16.33 12.60 -1.54
N GLY A 39 -16.50 12.75 -0.24
CA GLY A 39 -17.44 11.98 0.57
C GLY A 39 -17.80 12.76 1.84
N GLY A 40 -19.02 12.59 2.32
CA GLY A 40 -19.48 13.32 3.50
C GLY A 40 -20.92 12.98 3.88
N THR A 41 -21.40 13.70 4.89
CA THR A 41 -22.78 13.66 5.36
C THR A 41 -23.72 14.40 4.41
N ALA A 42 -25.04 14.26 4.60
CA ALA A 42 -26.04 15.01 3.82
C ALA A 42 -25.89 16.55 3.95
N ALA A 43 -25.33 17.05 5.06
CA ALA A 43 -25.04 18.47 5.23
C ALA A 43 -23.95 18.95 4.25
N PHE A 44 -23.04 18.06 3.87
CA PHE A 44 -21.95 18.36 2.94
C PHE A 44 -22.42 18.56 1.50
N ASP A 45 -23.54 17.96 1.10
CA ASP A 45 -24.10 18.13 -0.25
C ASP A 45 -24.36 19.60 -0.59
N ALA A 46 -24.77 20.42 0.39
CA ALA A 46 -24.97 21.85 0.21
C ALA A 46 -23.65 22.61 -0.03
N VAL A 47 -22.54 22.14 0.56
CA VAL A 47 -21.21 22.69 0.34
C VAL A 47 -20.71 22.32 -1.05
N VAL A 48 -20.88 21.07 -1.45
CA VAL A 48 -20.53 20.58 -2.79
C VAL A 48 -21.28 21.36 -3.87
N ALA A 49 -22.56 21.68 -3.65
CA ALA A 49 -23.33 22.53 -4.57
C ALA A 49 -22.72 23.93 -4.74
N LYS A 50 -22.22 24.55 -3.66
CA LYS A 50 -21.53 25.85 -3.72
C LYS A 50 -20.19 25.76 -4.45
N ILE A 51 -19.41 24.71 -4.16
CA ILE A 51 -18.14 24.44 -4.82
C ILE A 51 -18.36 24.31 -6.33
N ARG A 52 -19.36 23.51 -6.73
CA ARG A 52 -19.77 23.34 -8.13
C ARG A 52 -20.23 24.63 -8.79
N ALA A 53 -20.87 25.54 -8.06
CA ALA A 53 -21.24 26.84 -8.64
C ALA A 53 -20.01 27.73 -8.90
N SER A 54 -18.95 27.57 -8.10
CA SER A 54 -17.70 28.35 -8.22
C SER A 54 -16.69 27.76 -9.20
N LEU A 55 -16.65 26.43 -9.35
CA LEU A 55 -15.77 25.70 -10.25
C LEU A 55 -16.57 25.29 -11.48
N SER A 56 -16.02 25.48 -12.69
CA SER A 56 -16.67 25.01 -13.93
C SER A 56 -16.57 23.47 -14.05
N VAL A 57 -17.22 22.74 -13.15
CA VAL A 57 -17.19 21.28 -13.08
C VAL A 57 -17.97 20.70 -14.26
N GLY A 58 -17.29 19.91 -15.10
CA GLY A 58 -17.87 19.39 -16.34
C GLY A 58 -18.85 18.23 -16.11
N LYS A 59 -18.38 17.10 -15.55
CA LYS A 59 -19.17 15.89 -15.37
C LYS A 59 -19.12 15.41 -13.93
N GLU A 60 -20.30 15.18 -13.35
CA GLU A 60 -20.48 14.59 -12.05
C GLU A 60 -20.97 13.14 -12.21
N THR A 61 -20.36 12.21 -11.49
CA THR A 61 -20.78 10.81 -11.49
C THR A 61 -20.76 10.31 -10.05
N ALA A 62 -21.75 9.50 -9.67
CA ALA A 62 -21.89 8.96 -8.33
C ALA A 62 -22.12 7.45 -8.39
N LYS A 63 -21.88 6.76 -7.26
CA LYS A 63 -22.03 5.32 -7.04
C LYS A 63 -21.09 4.40 -7.83
N ALA A 64 -20.83 4.68 -9.10
CA ALA A 64 -19.89 3.94 -9.93
C ALA A 64 -19.22 4.89 -10.92
N PHE A 65 -17.90 5.08 -10.81
CA PHE A 65 -17.16 6.02 -11.64
C PHE A 65 -15.67 5.66 -11.75
N LYS A 66 -15.00 6.29 -12.72
CA LYS A 66 -13.55 6.23 -12.87
C LYS A 66 -12.93 7.49 -12.28
N TYR A 67 -11.89 7.32 -11.46
CA TYR A 67 -11.10 8.41 -10.88
C TYR A 67 -9.63 8.09 -11.00
N CYS A 68 -8.87 8.95 -11.70
CA CYS A 68 -7.45 8.76 -11.98
C CYS A 68 -7.10 7.37 -12.54
N GLY A 69 -7.99 6.74 -13.33
CA GLY A 69 -7.76 5.39 -13.88
C GLY A 69 -8.06 4.21 -12.92
N MET A 70 -8.64 4.49 -11.76
CA MET A 70 -9.24 3.51 -10.84
C MET A 70 -10.75 3.50 -11.00
N GLU A 71 -11.36 2.32 -10.86
CA GLU A 71 -12.81 2.13 -10.86
C GLU A 71 -13.30 2.05 -9.43
N LEU A 72 -14.13 3.01 -9.02
CA LEU A 72 -14.76 3.05 -7.71
C LEU A 72 -16.24 2.72 -7.84
N GLU A 73 -16.70 1.78 -7.02
CA GLU A 73 -18.09 1.40 -6.88
C GLU A 73 -18.48 1.47 -5.41
N THR A 74 -19.66 1.98 -5.08
CA THR A 74 -20.15 2.00 -3.69
C THR A 74 -21.58 1.49 -3.59
N ASN A 75 -21.78 0.58 -2.65
CA ASN A 75 -23.07 0.35 -2.02
C ASN A 75 -23.10 1.20 -0.73
N GLN A 76 -24.25 1.56 -0.19
CA GLN A 76 -24.35 2.52 0.94
C GLN A 76 -23.47 2.23 2.18
N GLN A 77 -22.90 1.02 2.30
CA GLN A 77 -22.07 0.58 3.42
C GLN A 77 -20.60 0.33 3.06
N GLU A 78 -20.30 0.13 1.78
CA GLU A 78 -19.02 -0.39 1.31
C GLU A 78 -18.59 0.33 0.04
N ILE A 79 -17.28 0.54 -0.09
CA ILE A 79 -16.64 1.07 -1.29
C ILE A 79 -15.70 0.00 -1.82
N TYR A 80 -15.75 -0.21 -3.13
CA TYR A 80 -14.88 -1.11 -3.86
C TYR A 80 -13.99 -0.28 -4.78
N LEU A 81 -12.69 -0.57 -4.76
CA LEU A 81 -11.71 0.00 -5.68
C LEU A 81 -11.06 -1.13 -6.47
N HIS A 82 -11.06 -1.00 -7.79
CA HIS A 82 -10.41 -1.96 -8.68
C HIS A 82 -10.00 -1.31 -10.01
N GLN A 83 -9.40 -2.10 -10.91
CA GLN A 83 -8.93 -1.66 -12.23
C GLN A 83 -9.18 -2.74 -13.29
N GLU A 84 -10.30 -3.45 -13.19
CA GLU A 84 -10.62 -4.60 -14.05
C GLU A 84 -10.58 -4.22 -15.54
N SER A 85 -11.21 -3.11 -15.92
CA SER A 85 -11.19 -2.65 -17.32
C SER A 85 -9.76 -2.39 -17.84
N TYR A 86 -8.89 -1.83 -17.00
CA TYR A 86 -7.52 -1.53 -17.38
C TYR A 86 -6.70 -2.83 -17.50
N ILE A 87 -6.85 -3.74 -16.55
CA ILE A 87 -6.21 -5.05 -16.55
C ILE A 87 -6.61 -5.84 -17.80
N ASP A 88 -7.88 -5.84 -18.18
CA ASP A 88 -8.37 -6.54 -19.37
C ASP A 88 -7.76 -5.99 -20.66
N SER A 89 -7.50 -4.69 -20.71
CA SER A 89 -6.82 -4.04 -21.85
C SER A 89 -5.33 -4.38 -21.97
N LEU A 90 -4.70 -4.95 -20.93
CA LEU A 90 -3.30 -5.32 -20.95
C LEU A 90 -3.06 -6.48 -21.93
N THR A 91 -2.31 -6.20 -22.99
CA THR A 91 -1.84 -7.22 -23.93
C THR A 91 -0.49 -7.81 -23.47
N PRO A 92 -0.33 -9.15 -23.53
CA PRO A 92 0.98 -9.79 -23.42
C PRO A 92 1.94 -9.31 -24.52
N ILE A 93 3.24 -9.41 -24.26
CA ILE A 93 4.27 -9.21 -25.29
C ILE A 93 4.32 -10.49 -26.14
N GLU A 94 4.11 -10.36 -27.43
CA GLU A 94 4.17 -11.48 -28.36
C GLU A 94 5.61 -12.02 -28.49
N ILE A 95 5.76 -13.34 -28.42
CA ILE A 95 7.05 -14.02 -28.55
C ILE A 95 6.87 -15.36 -29.27
N GLY A 96 7.77 -15.67 -30.19
CA GLY A 96 7.77 -16.95 -30.91
C GLY A 96 8.14 -18.12 -29.99
N ALA A 97 7.66 -19.33 -30.31
CA ALA A 97 7.88 -20.52 -29.50
C ALA A 97 9.38 -20.87 -29.34
N GLU A 98 10.17 -20.70 -30.40
CA GLU A 98 11.61 -20.96 -30.38
C GLU A 98 12.33 -19.97 -29.44
N MET A 99 12.04 -18.68 -29.57
CA MET A 99 12.62 -17.65 -28.71
C MET A 99 12.23 -17.87 -27.23
N ALA A 100 11.00 -18.27 -26.95
CA ALA A 100 10.55 -18.57 -25.59
C ALA A 100 11.33 -19.70 -24.89
N MET A 101 12.04 -20.55 -25.64
CA MET A 101 12.94 -21.56 -25.07
C MET A 101 14.29 -20.97 -24.61
N GLU A 102 14.71 -19.83 -25.17
CA GLU A 102 15.99 -19.17 -24.90
C GLU A 102 15.86 -18.09 -23.82
N LYS A 103 15.51 -18.49 -22.59
CA LYS A 103 15.18 -17.53 -21.49
C LYS A 103 16.29 -16.53 -21.14
N ASP A 104 17.54 -16.90 -21.34
CA ASP A 104 18.70 -16.05 -21.02
C ASP A 104 19.13 -15.18 -22.20
N ALA A 105 18.48 -15.30 -23.36
CA ALA A 105 18.77 -14.46 -24.51
C ALA A 105 18.44 -13.00 -24.21
N GLY A 106 19.36 -12.11 -24.60
CA GLY A 106 19.19 -10.67 -24.45
C GLY A 106 18.14 -10.12 -25.42
N LEU A 107 17.43 -9.09 -24.98
CA LEU A 107 16.39 -8.44 -25.77
C LEU A 107 16.94 -7.41 -26.76
N THR A 108 16.26 -7.26 -27.89
CA THR A 108 16.43 -6.14 -28.81
C THR A 108 16.02 -4.80 -28.15
N PRO A 109 16.42 -3.64 -28.72
CA PRO A 109 15.97 -2.34 -28.21
C PRO A 109 14.44 -2.17 -28.21
N SER A 110 13.75 -2.73 -29.21
CA SER A 110 12.29 -2.69 -29.32
C SER A 110 11.62 -3.51 -28.22
N GLU A 111 12.08 -4.74 -28.00
CA GLU A 111 11.58 -5.61 -26.93
C GLU A 111 11.88 -5.03 -25.55
N THR A 112 13.06 -4.47 -25.35
CA THR A 112 13.43 -3.77 -24.11
C THR A 112 12.47 -2.61 -23.82
N SER A 113 12.10 -1.83 -24.85
CA SER A 113 11.11 -0.75 -24.74
C SER A 113 9.73 -1.30 -24.35
N ALA A 114 9.30 -2.39 -24.99
CA ALA A 114 8.03 -3.05 -24.70
C ALA A 114 7.96 -3.57 -23.25
N VAL A 115 9.03 -4.23 -22.79
CA VAL A 115 9.18 -4.69 -21.40
C VAL A 115 9.04 -3.51 -20.43
N ARG A 116 9.80 -2.42 -20.64
CA ARG A 116 9.73 -1.22 -19.77
C ARG A 116 8.33 -0.61 -19.75
N SER A 117 7.68 -0.51 -20.91
CA SER A 117 6.30 -0.03 -21.00
C SER A 117 5.35 -0.91 -20.19
N LYS A 118 5.46 -2.23 -20.30
CA LYS A 118 4.58 -3.17 -19.58
C LYS A 118 4.85 -3.19 -18.08
N VAL A 119 6.10 -3.08 -17.66
CA VAL A 119 6.47 -2.89 -16.25
C VAL A 119 5.80 -1.65 -15.69
N GLY A 120 5.83 -0.52 -16.40
CA GLY A 120 5.14 0.71 -15.97
C GLY A 120 3.62 0.53 -15.80
N GLN A 121 2.98 -0.11 -16.78
CA GLN A 121 1.53 -0.43 -16.74
C GLN A 121 1.18 -1.36 -15.55
N LEU A 122 2.01 -2.36 -15.29
CA LEU A 122 1.79 -3.31 -14.19
C LEU A 122 2.11 -2.71 -12.82
N LEU A 123 3.13 -1.85 -12.71
CA LEU A 123 3.44 -1.12 -11.47
C LEU A 123 2.27 -0.21 -11.09
N TRP A 124 1.67 0.47 -12.08
CA TRP A 124 0.46 1.25 -11.86
C TRP A 124 -0.65 0.40 -11.23
N VAL A 125 -0.97 -0.75 -11.81
CA VAL A 125 -1.98 -1.67 -11.26
C VAL A 125 -1.61 -2.17 -9.86
N ALA A 126 -0.35 -2.58 -9.68
CA ALA A 126 0.12 -3.16 -8.44
C ALA A 126 0.14 -2.16 -7.28
N HIS A 127 0.41 -0.88 -7.56
CA HIS A 127 0.41 0.18 -6.55
C HIS A 127 -0.99 0.70 -6.19
N GLN A 128 -1.96 0.62 -7.10
CA GLN A 128 -3.29 1.20 -6.87
C GLN A 128 -4.35 0.19 -6.41
N SER A 129 -4.30 -1.05 -6.91
CA SER A 129 -5.37 -2.02 -6.65
C SER A 129 -4.93 -3.47 -6.41
N ARG A 130 -3.69 -3.83 -6.79
CA ARG A 130 -3.21 -5.23 -6.78
C ARG A 130 -1.89 -5.41 -6.03
N PRO A 131 -1.87 -5.25 -4.70
CA PRO A 131 -0.67 -5.49 -3.88
C PRO A 131 -0.07 -6.90 -4.09
N ASP A 132 -0.90 -7.90 -4.40
CA ASP A 132 -0.50 -9.28 -4.65
C ASP A 132 0.40 -9.49 -5.89
N LEU A 133 0.52 -8.47 -6.74
CA LEU A 133 1.38 -8.47 -7.93
C LEU A 133 2.67 -7.67 -7.70
N LEU A 134 2.77 -6.89 -6.63
CA LEU A 134 3.78 -5.84 -6.52
C LEU A 134 5.20 -6.38 -6.45
N PHE A 135 5.43 -7.51 -5.76
CA PHE A 135 6.73 -8.16 -5.75
C PHE A 135 7.15 -8.64 -7.15
N ASP A 136 6.25 -9.35 -7.84
CA ASP A 136 6.54 -9.94 -9.16
C ASP A 136 6.98 -8.85 -10.15
N VAL A 137 6.28 -7.72 -10.16
CA VAL A 137 6.59 -6.59 -11.05
C VAL A 137 7.86 -5.85 -10.64
N THR A 138 8.05 -5.59 -9.34
CA THR A 138 9.22 -4.86 -8.85
C THR A 138 10.51 -5.66 -9.01
N LYS A 139 10.45 -6.99 -8.95
CA LYS A 139 11.59 -7.86 -9.27
C LYS A 139 12.06 -7.64 -10.71
N ILE A 140 11.14 -7.67 -11.67
CA ILE A 140 11.44 -7.46 -13.10
C ILE A 140 11.95 -6.02 -13.31
N ALA A 141 11.33 -5.02 -12.68
CA ALA A 141 11.75 -3.63 -12.76
C ALA A 141 13.18 -3.36 -12.24
N ASN A 142 13.67 -4.20 -11.31
CA ASN A 142 15.02 -4.09 -10.76
C ASN A 142 16.07 -4.85 -11.58
N ASN A 143 15.69 -5.54 -12.67
CA ASN A 143 16.65 -6.15 -13.58
C ASN A 143 17.38 -5.05 -14.38
N ARG A 144 18.68 -4.85 -14.09
CA ARG A 144 19.48 -3.72 -14.59
C ARG A 144 20.27 -4.04 -15.86
N SER A 145 20.56 -5.31 -16.12
CA SER A 145 21.11 -5.76 -17.40
C SER A 145 20.04 -5.64 -18.47
N CYS A 146 20.43 -5.28 -19.70
CA CYS A 146 19.58 -5.36 -20.89
C CYS A 146 18.68 -6.60 -20.75
N GLY A 147 17.35 -6.40 -20.66
CA GLY A 147 16.43 -7.45 -20.20
C GLY A 147 16.56 -8.73 -21.01
N THR A 148 16.00 -9.82 -20.49
CA THR A 148 16.05 -11.13 -21.14
C THR A 148 14.68 -11.60 -21.63
N VAL A 149 14.66 -12.63 -22.47
CA VAL A 149 13.42 -13.33 -22.82
C VAL A 149 12.69 -13.83 -21.57
N GLY A 150 13.42 -14.22 -20.52
CA GLY A 150 12.85 -14.57 -19.22
C GLY A 150 11.98 -13.46 -18.63
N ASP A 151 12.40 -12.19 -18.75
CA ASP A 151 11.62 -11.04 -18.28
C ASP A 151 10.30 -10.89 -19.06
N ILE A 152 10.30 -11.16 -20.37
CA ILE A 152 9.07 -11.17 -21.19
C ILE A 152 8.10 -12.25 -20.69
N LEU A 153 8.61 -13.46 -20.43
CA LEU A 153 7.79 -14.56 -19.94
C LEU A 153 7.21 -14.27 -18.55
N ASP A 154 8.00 -13.67 -17.66
CA ASP A 154 7.56 -13.27 -16.33
C ASP A 154 6.49 -12.15 -16.40
N ILE A 155 6.66 -11.14 -17.27
CA ILE A 155 5.63 -10.12 -17.52
C ILE A 155 4.33 -10.75 -18.00
N ASN A 156 4.40 -11.63 -19.00
CA ASN A 156 3.22 -12.30 -19.56
C ASN A 156 2.51 -13.15 -18.50
N LYS A 157 3.27 -13.80 -17.63
CA LYS A 157 2.74 -14.54 -16.48
C LYS A 157 2.04 -13.62 -15.48
N VAL A 158 2.60 -12.44 -15.17
CA VAL A 158 1.97 -11.46 -14.29
C VAL A 158 0.67 -10.92 -14.90
N ILE A 159 0.64 -10.62 -16.20
CA ILE A 159 -0.59 -10.22 -16.92
C ILE A 159 -1.64 -11.34 -16.83
N GLY A 160 -1.25 -12.59 -17.09
CA GLY A 160 -2.14 -13.75 -16.94
C GLY A 160 -2.69 -13.89 -15.52
N LYS A 161 -1.85 -13.74 -14.50
CA LYS A 161 -2.25 -13.73 -13.07
C LYS A 161 -3.22 -12.58 -12.78
N ALA A 162 -2.95 -11.38 -13.28
CA ALA A 162 -3.83 -10.23 -13.09
C ALA A 162 -5.25 -10.48 -13.62
N LYS A 163 -5.36 -11.05 -14.82
CA LYS A 163 -6.64 -11.36 -15.50
C LYS A 163 -7.38 -12.56 -14.91
N THR A 164 -6.66 -13.62 -14.53
CA THR A 164 -7.28 -14.86 -14.04
C THR A 164 -7.69 -14.81 -12.57
N THR A 165 -7.17 -13.83 -11.81
CA THR A 165 -7.48 -13.70 -10.39
C THR A 165 -7.91 -12.27 -10.07
N PRO A 166 -9.16 -11.89 -10.43
CA PRO A 166 -9.68 -10.57 -10.12
C PRO A 166 -9.71 -10.34 -8.60
N SER A 167 -9.35 -9.14 -8.19
CA SER A 167 -9.34 -8.72 -6.79
C SER A 167 -9.79 -7.27 -6.73
N ARG A 168 -10.72 -7.00 -5.82
CA ARG A 168 -11.25 -5.67 -5.54
C ARG A 168 -10.88 -5.34 -4.10
N LEU A 169 -10.38 -4.13 -3.87
CA LEU A 169 -10.14 -3.63 -2.52
C LEU A 169 -11.47 -3.22 -1.92
N LYS A 170 -11.79 -3.74 -0.74
CA LYS A 170 -13.00 -3.41 -0.01
C LYS A 170 -12.69 -2.42 1.13
N PHE A 171 -13.43 -1.32 1.15
CA PHE A 171 -13.48 -0.37 2.26
C PHE A 171 -14.88 -0.44 2.87
N GLN A 172 -14.94 -0.46 4.20
CA GLN A 172 -16.20 -0.65 4.93
C GLN A 172 -16.14 0.04 6.29
N LYS A 173 -17.30 0.25 6.91
CA LYS A 173 -17.36 0.73 8.29
C LYS A 173 -16.67 -0.28 9.23
N LEU A 174 -15.65 0.18 9.94
CA LEU A 174 -14.80 -0.65 10.80
C LEU A 174 -15.35 -0.76 12.23
N CYS A 175 -15.89 0.34 12.77
CA CYS A 175 -16.53 0.41 14.07
C CYS A 175 -17.48 1.62 14.16
N GLU A 176 -18.23 1.67 15.25
CA GLU A 176 -19.13 2.79 15.58
C GLU A 176 -18.40 4.00 16.16
N SER A 177 -17.18 3.81 16.67
CA SER A 177 -16.42 4.84 17.39
C SER A 177 -14.96 4.78 16.98
N ASP A 178 -14.40 5.94 16.62
CA ASP A 178 -13.07 6.05 16.03
C ASP A 178 -11.94 5.79 17.03
N ASP A 179 -12.18 5.97 18.34
CA ASP A 179 -11.25 5.64 19.44
C ASP A 179 -10.87 4.15 19.51
N LYS A 180 -11.60 3.28 18.79
CA LYS A 180 -11.35 1.84 18.70
C LYS A 180 -10.55 1.43 17.47
N LEU A 181 -10.16 2.40 16.63
CA LEU A 181 -9.35 2.15 15.45
C LEU A 181 -7.91 1.83 15.85
N ASN A 182 -7.26 1.00 15.03
CA ASN A 182 -5.86 0.64 15.17
C ASN A 182 -5.23 0.59 13.78
N VAL A 183 -4.09 1.24 13.61
CA VAL A 183 -3.27 1.05 12.42
C VAL A 183 -2.44 -0.21 12.62
N VAL A 184 -2.55 -1.13 11.67
CA VAL A 184 -1.83 -2.40 11.69
C VAL A 184 -0.86 -2.44 10.52
N VAL A 185 0.39 -2.82 10.80
CA VAL A 185 1.46 -2.93 9.81
C VAL A 185 2.02 -4.34 9.82
N TYR A 186 1.95 -5.04 8.70
CA TYR A 186 2.71 -6.27 8.47
C TYR A 186 3.97 -5.93 7.70
N THR A 187 5.12 -6.40 8.16
CA THR A 187 6.40 -6.22 7.48
C THR A 187 7.12 -7.54 7.31
N ASP A 188 7.82 -7.68 6.20
CA ASP A 188 8.64 -8.85 5.86
C ASP A 188 9.83 -8.39 5.02
N ALA A 189 10.90 -9.18 5.00
CA ALA A 189 12.04 -8.95 4.14
C ALA A 189 12.68 -10.26 3.67
N ALA A 190 13.14 -10.27 2.43
CA ALA A 190 13.88 -11.37 1.85
C ALA A 190 15.34 -10.95 1.61
N LEU A 191 16.27 -11.63 2.31
CA LEU A 191 17.70 -11.39 2.19
C LEU A 191 18.23 -11.94 0.85
N GLY A 192 18.90 -11.09 0.07
CA GLY A 192 19.68 -11.53 -1.09
C GLY A 192 18.89 -12.16 -2.25
N ASN A 193 17.57 -11.94 -2.30
CA ASN A 193 16.67 -12.57 -3.26
C ASN A 193 16.53 -11.82 -4.59
N MET A 194 17.15 -10.65 -4.72
CA MET A 194 17.15 -9.86 -5.94
C MET A 194 18.26 -10.34 -6.89
N PRO A 195 18.12 -10.14 -8.22
CA PRO A 195 19.07 -10.65 -9.21
C PRO A 195 20.54 -10.24 -8.98
N ASP A 196 20.78 -9.09 -8.35
CA ASP A 196 22.13 -8.59 -8.03
C ASP A 196 22.58 -8.90 -6.59
N GLY A 197 21.92 -9.85 -5.91
CA GLY A 197 22.18 -10.20 -4.52
C GLY A 197 21.68 -9.17 -3.50
N GLY A 198 20.91 -8.17 -3.95
CA GLY A 198 20.21 -7.25 -3.06
C GLY A 198 19.05 -7.91 -2.31
N SER A 199 18.54 -7.22 -1.29
CA SER A 199 17.41 -7.71 -0.47
C SER A 199 16.14 -6.95 -0.79
N GLN A 200 15.00 -7.63 -0.72
CA GLN A 200 13.68 -7.02 -0.87
C GLN A 200 13.06 -6.78 0.52
N GLY A 201 12.43 -5.63 0.71
CA GLY A 201 11.61 -5.33 1.88
C GLY A 201 10.19 -4.97 1.44
N GLY A 202 9.20 -5.38 2.23
CA GLY A 202 7.80 -5.11 1.93
C GLY A 202 6.99 -4.85 3.19
N PHE A 203 5.90 -4.10 3.03
CA PHE A 203 4.96 -3.87 4.09
C PHE A 203 3.53 -3.71 3.57
N LEU A 204 2.57 -3.96 4.46
CA LEU A 204 1.14 -3.72 4.28
C LEU A 204 0.58 -3.01 5.51
N ILE A 205 0.02 -1.82 5.30
CA ILE A 205 -0.61 -0.97 6.30
C ILE A 205 -2.12 -1.01 6.10
N MET A 206 -2.83 -1.24 7.19
CA MET A 206 -4.29 -1.38 7.22
C MET A 206 -4.85 -0.60 8.40
N LEU A 207 -6.06 -0.09 8.23
CA LEU A 207 -6.86 0.43 9.34
C LEU A 207 -7.80 -0.68 9.81
N VAL A 208 -7.78 -1.00 11.09
CA VAL A 208 -8.46 -2.18 11.65
C VAL A 208 -9.39 -1.75 12.77
N GLY A 209 -10.61 -2.27 12.76
CA GLY A 209 -11.57 -2.14 13.86
C GLY A 209 -11.49 -3.32 14.84
N PRO A 210 -12.23 -3.28 15.95
CA PRO A 210 -12.21 -4.32 16.99
C PRO A 210 -12.76 -5.68 16.53
N SER A 211 -13.49 -5.73 15.41
CA SER A 211 -14.20 -6.92 14.92
C SER A 211 -13.48 -7.64 13.77
N THR A 212 -12.15 -7.57 13.72
CA THR A 212 -11.26 -8.07 12.65
C THR A 212 -11.51 -7.53 11.24
N LYS A 213 -12.56 -6.72 11.04
CA LYS A 213 -12.78 -5.91 9.86
C LYS A 213 -11.63 -4.92 9.67
N PHE A 214 -11.19 -4.77 8.43
CA PHE A 214 -10.15 -3.82 8.07
C PHE A 214 -10.43 -3.17 6.72
N SER A 215 -9.70 -2.08 6.46
CA SER A 215 -9.55 -1.46 5.14
C SER A 215 -8.04 -1.32 4.83
N PRO A 216 -7.59 -1.73 3.63
CA PRO A 216 -6.19 -1.53 3.22
C PRO A 216 -5.91 -0.04 2.99
N ILE A 217 -4.76 0.45 3.45
CA ILE A 217 -4.41 1.88 3.35
C ILE A 217 -3.19 2.08 2.46
N TRP A 218 -2.10 1.35 2.70
CA TRP A 218 -0.85 1.51 1.96
C TRP A 218 -0.10 0.19 1.91
N TRP A 219 0.54 -0.12 0.80
CA TRP A 219 1.49 -1.22 0.70
C TRP A 219 2.70 -0.83 -0.12
N ASN A 220 3.80 -1.55 0.10
CA ASN A 220 5.02 -1.37 -0.67
C ASN A 220 5.79 -2.68 -0.79
N SER A 221 6.55 -2.80 -1.86
CA SER A 221 7.54 -3.84 -2.09
C SER A 221 8.68 -3.17 -2.83
N LYS A 222 9.81 -3.00 -2.15
CA LYS A 222 10.96 -2.32 -2.74
C LYS A 222 12.25 -3.01 -2.36
N LYS A 223 13.22 -2.91 -3.25
CA LYS A 223 14.58 -3.29 -2.95
C LYS A 223 15.11 -2.40 -1.83
N ILE A 224 15.65 -3.03 -0.79
CA ILE A 224 16.33 -2.34 0.31
C ILE A 224 17.57 -1.67 -0.27
N ARG A 225 17.62 -0.34 -0.15
CA ARG A 225 18.70 0.49 -0.72
C ARG A 225 20.08 0.12 -0.15
N ARG A 226 20.13 -0.21 1.14
CA ARG A 226 21.34 -0.64 1.85
C ARG A 226 21.57 -2.13 1.59
N VAL A 227 22.78 -2.47 1.15
CA VAL A 227 23.22 -3.88 1.16
C VAL A 227 23.32 -4.34 2.61
N VAL A 228 22.54 -5.36 2.96
CA VAL A 228 22.46 -5.97 4.28
C VAL A 228 23.09 -7.37 4.25
N ARG A 229 23.59 -7.81 5.41
CA ARG A 229 24.36 -9.07 5.54
C ARG A 229 23.66 -10.14 6.38
N SER A 230 22.46 -9.84 6.87
CA SER A 230 21.69 -10.73 7.72
C SER A 230 20.19 -10.52 7.53
N THR A 231 19.41 -11.56 7.77
CA THR A 231 17.95 -11.48 7.75
C THR A 231 17.45 -10.47 8.77
N LEU A 232 18.01 -10.47 9.98
CA LEU A 232 17.68 -9.48 11.01
C LEU A 232 17.85 -8.04 10.51
N ALA A 233 18.93 -7.74 9.78
CA ALA A 233 19.14 -6.41 9.22
C ALA A 233 18.16 -6.04 8.11
N ALA A 234 17.78 -6.99 7.26
CA ALA A 234 16.76 -6.79 6.22
C ALA A 234 15.38 -6.50 6.85
N GLU A 235 14.99 -7.32 7.82
CA GLU A 235 13.72 -7.25 8.53
C GLU A 235 13.58 -5.98 9.36
N THR A 236 14.65 -5.57 10.05
CA THR A 236 14.65 -4.33 10.84
C THR A 236 14.45 -3.11 9.93
N LEU A 237 15.07 -3.10 8.74
CA LEU A 237 14.89 -2.01 7.79
C LEU A 237 13.50 -1.98 7.17
N ALA A 238 12.92 -3.14 6.86
CA ALA A 238 11.54 -3.23 6.39
C ALA A 238 10.56 -2.76 7.47
N MET A 239 10.79 -3.16 8.73
CA MET A 239 10.02 -2.70 9.89
C MET A 239 10.11 -1.20 10.09
N ALA A 240 11.32 -0.62 10.06
CA ALA A 240 11.51 0.82 10.21
C ALA A 240 10.75 1.62 9.15
N GLU A 241 10.85 1.22 7.87
CA GLU A 241 10.11 1.87 6.78
C GLU A 241 8.58 1.73 6.95
N GLY A 242 8.11 0.55 7.35
CA GLY A 242 6.70 0.31 7.62
C GLY A 242 6.17 1.18 8.76
N ILE A 243 6.96 1.35 9.83
CA ILE A 243 6.64 2.24 10.96
C ILE A 243 6.60 3.70 10.49
N ASP A 244 7.62 4.20 9.80
CA ASP A 244 7.66 5.59 9.32
C ASP A 244 6.42 5.92 8.45
N THR A 245 6.08 5.01 7.53
CA THR A 245 4.90 5.16 6.67
C THR A 245 3.61 5.10 7.50
N SER A 246 3.54 4.24 8.52
CA SER A 246 2.36 4.17 9.39
C SER A 246 2.18 5.41 10.26
N LEU A 247 3.25 6.03 10.73
CA LEU A 247 3.18 7.28 11.50
C LEU A 247 2.72 8.43 10.61
N PHE A 248 3.14 8.48 9.34
CA PHE A 248 2.57 9.42 8.37
C PHE A 248 1.06 9.21 8.20
N VAL A 249 0.61 7.96 8.01
CA VAL A 249 -0.81 7.62 7.93
C VAL A 249 -1.56 8.04 9.20
N CYS A 250 -1.03 7.74 10.39
CA CYS A 250 -1.63 8.19 11.66
C CYS A 250 -1.69 9.71 11.75
N THR A 251 -0.67 10.44 11.28
CA THR A 251 -0.66 11.91 11.31
C THR A 251 -1.82 12.48 10.49
N LEU A 252 -2.05 11.94 9.28
CA LEU A 252 -3.17 12.34 8.42
C LEU A 252 -4.52 11.95 9.05
N LEU A 253 -4.65 10.71 9.52
CA LEU A 253 -5.89 10.25 10.13
C LEU A 253 -6.22 11.01 11.43
N SER A 254 -5.22 11.33 12.25
CA SER A 254 -5.43 12.12 13.46
C SER A 254 -5.91 13.53 13.13
N GLU A 255 -5.43 14.13 12.03
CA GLU A 255 -5.88 15.45 11.60
C GLU A 255 -7.36 15.39 11.20
N LEU A 256 -7.74 14.34 10.45
CA LEU A 256 -9.10 14.15 9.97
C LEU A 256 -10.09 13.70 11.06
N LEU A 257 -9.66 12.88 12.02
CA LEU A 257 -10.56 12.28 13.02
C LEU A 257 -10.59 13.04 14.35
N TYR A 258 -9.48 13.70 14.70
CA TYR A 258 -9.31 14.33 16.02
C TYR A 258 -8.84 15.79 15.94
N GLY A 259 -8.66 16.36 14.74
CA GLY A 259 -8.26 17.76 14.56
C GLY A 259 -6.82 18.06 15.00
N THR A 260 -5.96 17.04 15.13
CA THR A 260 -4.56 17.19 15.55
C THR A 260 -3.63 16.38 14.66
N SER A 261 -2.43 16.89 14.37
CA SER A 261 -1.40 16.14 13.62
C SER A 261 -0.54 15.25 14.53
N ASP A 262 -1.02 14.92 15.74
CA ASP A 262 -0.32 14.00 16.64
C ASP A 262 -0.54 12.54 16.20
N PRO A 263 0.48 11.81 15.73
CA PRO A 263 0.33 10.43 15.28
C PRO A 263 -0.01 9.45 16.43
N SER A 264 0.14 9.86 17.69
CA SER A 264 -0.14 8.99 18.84
C SER A 264 -1.63 8.82 19.16
N CYS A 265 -2.52 9.57 18.51
CA CYS A 265 -3.98 9.43 18.73
C CYS A 265 -4.53 8.09 18.24
N ILE A 266 -3.87 7.44 17.28
CA ILE A 266 -4.26 6.13 16.78
C ILE A 266 -3.14 5.14 17.09
N PRO A 267 -3.41 4.04 17.83
CA PRO A 267 -2.39 3.06 18.13
C PRO A 267 -1.88 2.39 16.85
N VAL A 268 -0.57 2.12 16.83
CA VAL A 268 0.09 1.38 15.76
C VAL A 268 0.57 0.02 16.28
N THR A 269 0.09 -1.06 15.66
CA THR A 269 0.51 -2.43 15.97
C THR A 269 1.28 -3.01 14.80
N CYS A 270 2.54 -3.37 15.03
CA CYS A 270 3.41 -3.93 13.99
C CYS A 270 3.49 -5.44 14.11
N PHE A 271 3.54 -6.15 12.99
CA PHE A 271 3.67 -7.60 12.91
C PHE A 271 4.88 -8.00 12.07
N THR A 272 5.60 -9.01 12.55
CA THR A 272 6.70 -9.67 11.87
C THR A 272 6.69 -11.17 12.16
N ASP A 273 7.10 -11.99 11.22
CA ASP A 273 7.36 -13.42 11.45
C ASP A 273 8.85 -13.69 11.77
N CYS A 274 9.70 -12.66 11.75
CA CYS A 274 11.09 -12.75 12.16
C CYS A 274 11.23 -12.72 13.69
N LYS A 275 11.33 -13.91 14.29
CA LYS A 275 11.50 -14.06 15.75
C LYS A 275 12.72 -13.32 16.29
N SER A 276 13.83 -13.30 15.54
CA SER A 276 15.04 -12.58 15.97
C SER A 276 14.85 -11.07 16.05
N LEU A 277 14.04 -10.47 15.17
CA LEU A 277 13.65 -9.06 15.24
C LEU A 277 12.76 -8.82 16.47
N TRP A 278 11.73 -9.62 16.61
CA TRP A 278 10.78 -9.54 17.73
C TRP A 278 11.46 -9.63 19.10
N GLU A 279 12.45 -10.53 19.26
CA GLU A 279 13.27 -10.66 20.46
C GLU A 279 14.22 -9.46 20.63
N ALA A 280 14.89 -9.01 19.56
CA ALA A 280 15.86 -7.92 19.61
C ALA A 280 15.22 -6.59 20.02
N VAL A 281 14.00 -6.31 19.56
CA VAL A 281 13.21 -5.11 19.93
C VAL A 281 12.83 -5.12 21.40
N ARG A 282 12.52 -6.28 21.98
CA ARG A 282 12.18 -6.42 23.41
C ARG A 282 13.39 -6.50 24.34
N SER A 283 14.57 -6.82 23.81
CA SER A 283 15.78 -7.01 24.61
C SER A 283 16.43 -5.69 25.01
N HIS A 284 16.96 -5.61 26.23
CA HIS A 284 17.89 -4.54 26.62
C HIS A 284 19.30 -4.72 26.04
N LYS A 285 19.61 -5.90 25.46
CA LYS A 285 20.91 -6.15 24.85
C LYS A 285 21.03 -5.37 23.53
N SER A 286 22.17 -4.71 23.35
CA SER A 286 22.51 -4.08 22.08
C SER A 286 22.81 -5.14 21.02
N VAL A 287 22.32 -4.92 19.80
CA VAL A 287 22.64 -5.76 18.64
C VAL A 287 24.14 -5.64 18.32
N SER A 288 24.83 -6.72 17.98
CA SER A 288 26.28 -6.69 17.74
C SER A 288 26.66 -5.78 16.56
N GLU A 289 25.89 -5.82 15.48
CA GLU A 289 26.08 -5.02 14.27
C GLU A 289 25.83 -3.53 14.53
N LYS A 290 26.91 -2.73 14.51
CA LYS A 290 26.87 -1.30 14.89
C LYS A 290 25.88 -0.44 14.09
N ARG A 291 25.77 -0.65 12.77
CA ARG A 291 24.88 0.13 11.91
C ARG A 291 23.41 -0.17 12.22
N LEU A 292 23.10 -1.45 12.38
CA LEU A 292 21.76 -1.92 12.71
C LEU A 292 21.26 -1.44 14.08
N ARG A 293 22.18 -1.14 15.02
CA ARG A 293 21.82 -0.56 16.32
C ARG A 293 21.03 0.74 16.19
N LEU A 294 21.32 1.58 15.20
CA LEU A 294 20.61 2.85 15.01
C LEU A 294 19.15 2.59 14.65
N ASP A 295 18.91 1.75 13.65
CA ASP A 295 17.58 1.37 13.20
C ASP A 295 16.79 0.69 14.34
N MET A 296 17.43 -0.25 15.06
CA MET A 296 16.83 -0.95 16.20
C MET A 296 16.50 -0.02 17.37
N ASN A 297 17.39 0.92 17.69
CA ASN A 297 17.17 1.88 18.77
C ASN A 297 16.05 2.86 18.41
N GLY A 298 15.94 3.27 17.14
CA GLY A 298 14.81 4.08 16.67
C GLY A 298 13.48 3.38 16.91
N ILE A 299 13.36 2.10 16.55
CA ILE A 299 12.13 1.31 16.83
C ILE A 299 11.84 1.26 18.34
N LYS A 300 12.86 1.05 19.18
CA LYS A 300 12.70 1.03 20.65
C LYS A 300 12.30 2.38 21.21
N GLU A 301 12.84 3.46 20.68
CA GLU A 301 12.49 4.83 21.07
C GLU A 301 11.02 5.12 20.79
N LEU A 302 10.53 4.75 19.60
CA LEU A 302 9.11 4.89 19.24
C LEU A 302 8.18 4.06 20.14
N LEU A 303 8.60 2.84 20.53
CA LEU A 303 7.87 2.02 21.52
C LEU A 303 7.84 2.68 22.90
N ASN A 304 8.99 3.14 23.39
CA ASN A 304 9.11 3.75 24.71
C ASN A 304 8.35 5.09 24.80
N ALA A 305 8.31 5.84 23.70
CA ALA A 305 7.54 7.07 23.58
C ALA A 305 6.03 6.82 23.41
N GLY A 306 5.61 5.56 23.20
CA GLY A 306 4.20 5.21 22.97
C GLY A 306 3.66 5.60 21.59
N GLN A 307 4.53 6.02 20.65
CA GLN A 307 4.13 6.34 19.28
C GLN A 307 3.79 5.09 18.47
N ILE A 308 4.40 3.96 18.82
CA ILE A 308 3.93 2.64 18.38
C ILE A 308 3.55 1.81 19.61
N LYS A 309 2.43 1.08 19.52
CA LYS A 309 1.86 0.34 20.65
C LYS A 309 2.66 -0.92 20.96
N THR A 310 2.97 -1.72 19.93
CA THR A 310 3.71 -2.98 20.10
C THR A 310 4.24 -3.50 18.76
N VAL A 311 5.23 -4.40 18.85
CA VAL A 311 5.71 -5.24 17.76
C VAL A 311 5.40 -6.70 18.10
N GLU A 312 4.45 -7.33 17.44
CA GLU A 312 4.04 -8.69 17.68
C GLU A 312 4.62 -9.69 16.68
N TRP A 313 4.80 -10.92 17.15
CA TRP A 313 5.24 -12.02 16.31
C TRP A 313 4.04 -12.78 15.78
N VAL A 314 4.05 -13.10 14.48
CA VAL A 314 3.05 -13.94 13.83
C VAL A 314 3.71 -15.13 13.17
N LYS A 315 2.94 -16.19 12.95
CA LYS A 315 3.41 -17.31 12.14
C LYS A 315 3.48 -16.87 10.67
N THR A 316 4.42 -17.43 9.91
CA THR A 316 4.61 -17.13 8.48
C THR A 316 3.33 -17.37 7.65
N GLU A 317 2.50 -18.35 8.01
CA GLU A 317 1.24 -18.59 7.30
C GLU A 317 0.19 -17.48 7.49
N GLN A 318 0.36 -16.65 8.53
CA GLN A 318 -0.48 -15.49 8.87
C GLN A 318 0.20 -14.17 8.49
N GLN A 319 1.37 -14.22 7.86
CA GLN A 319 2.13 -13.03 7.44
C GLN A 319 1.59 -12.52 6.10
N LEU A 320 0.83 -11.43 6.14
CA LEU A 320 0.23 -10.83 4.93
C LEU A 320 1.26 -10.20 3.98
N ALA A 321 2.42 -9.79 4.51
CA ALA A 321 3.47 -9.15 3.73
C ALA A 321 4.40 -10.14 3.00
N ASP A 322 4.28 -11.46 3.23
CA ASP A 322 5.20 -12.47 2.68
C ASP A 322 5.24 -12.45 1.13
N CYS A 323 4.06 -12.34 0.52
CA CYS A 323 3.92 -12.24 -0.93
C CYS A 323 4.46 -10.93 -1.53
N LEU A 324 4.80 -9.95 -0.68
CA LEU A 324 5.43 -8.70 -1.08
C LEU A 324 6.95 -8.81 -1.12
N THR A 325 7.57 -9.91 -0.71
CA THR A 325 9.04 -10.01 -0.74
C THR A 325 9.59 -11.27 -1.38
N LYS A 326 8.79 -12.33 -1.52
CA LYS A 326 9.27 -13.64 -1.99
C LYS A 326 8.61 -14.07 -3.29
N GLN A 327 9.42 -14.61 -4.20
CA GLN A 327 8.91 -15.19 -5.44
C GLN A 327 8.21 -16.51 -5.13
N GLY A 328 7.00 -16.69 -5.68
CA GLY A 328 6.23 -17.92 -5.49
C GLY A 328 5.54 -18.04 -4.13
N ALA A 329 5.69 -17.03 -3.24
CA ALA A 329 4.88 -16.93 -2.05
C ALA A 329 3.40 -16.83 -2.40
N SER A 330 2.55 -17.53 -1.65
CA SER A 330 1.13 -17.57 -1.92
C SER A 330 0.47 -16.26 -1.54
N ALA A 331 0.05 -15.48 -2.53
CA ALA A 331 -0.79 -14.31 -2.32
C ALA A 331 -2.27 -14.68 -2.05
N GLY A 332 -2.59 -15.97 -1.85
CA GLY A 332 -3.96 -16.43 -1.62
C GLY A 332 -4.55 -15.88 -0.32
N PHE A 333 -3.76 -15.79 0.74
CA PHE A 333 -4.22 -15.24 2.02
C PHE A 333 -4.50 -13.73 1.90
N LEU A 334 -3.55 -12.97 1.36
CA LEU A 334 -3.71 -11.53 1.12
C LEU A 334 -4.93 -11.24 0.24
N ARG A 335 -5.08 -11.91 -0.91
CA ARG A 335 -6.23 -11.67 -1.80
C ARG A 335 -7.56 -11.95 -1.14
N ARG A 336 -7.67 -13.04 -0.36
CA ARG A 336 -8.90 -13.33 0.40
C ARG A 336 -9.19 -12.22 1.40
N ALA A 337 -8.19 -11.79 2.17
CA ALA A 337 -8.34 -10.71 3.15
C ALA A 337 -8.81 -9.40 2.47
N LEU A 338 -8.23 -9.03 1.33
CA LEU A 338 -8.62 -7.82 0.59
C LEU A 338 -10.04 -7.88 0.01
N GLN A 339 -10.46 -9.06 -0.45
CA GLN A 339 -11.81 -9.28 -0.98
C GLN A 339 -12.88 -9.26 0.12
N THR A 340 -12.62 -9.89 1.28
CA THR A 340 -13.58 -9.94 2.39
C THR A 340 -13.57 -8.68 3.24
N GLY A 341 -12.42 -7.99 3.29
CA GLY A 341 -12.12 -6.93 4.24
C GLY A 341 -12.06 -7.43 5.69
N ILE A 342 -11.73 -8.71 5.91
CA ILE A 342 -11.66 -9.34 7.23
C ILE A 342 -10.30 -10.04 7.37
N LEU A 343 -9.64 -9.82 8.50
CA LEU A 343 -8.46 -10.59 8.92
C LEU A 343 -8.94 -11.93 9.48
N CYS A 344 -8.96 -12.96 8.63
CA CYS A 344 -9.45 -14.31 8.95
C CYS A 344 -8.34 -15.24 9.46
#